data_AF-A0AAE3M550-F1
#
_entry.id   AF-A0AAE3M550-F1
#
_cell.length_a   1.000
_cell.length_b   1.000
_cell.length_c   1.000
_cell.angle_alpha   90.00
_cell.angle_beta   90.00
_cell.angle_gamma   90.00
#
_symmetry.space_group_name_H-M   'P 1'
#
loop_
_entity.id
_entity.type
_entity.pdbx_description
1 polymer ?
#
loop_
_entity_poly.entity_id
_entity_poly.type
_entity_poly.pdbx_seq_one_letter_code
_entity_poly.pdbx_strand_id
1 'polypeptide(L)'
;MMKLKIKISALALLVSSALMSQTYQDVLRYSQPQYSGTARSVAMGGAFGSLGGDFSAIGINPAGIAAYRSSEFTFTPSLILNKTESNYNNPQAVSFTNISSEDNKTSFAINQIGYVGTYRPMRESSKGLISTHFGIGYNRNNNFNYRSMANARNVSNSMTDMFVINADLSDPDYLTGNTGLAYDAYLIDLEDPESGDLYYTNYLLGEDRVHQTKILEKKGYTGEFSFTFGANISNFLLAGGSINYSLLNYNENSTYFEEFSEDNAPVGADDPLFSRYTVSNTLDASGTGLNLKIGVILLPVKGLRVGLAYHSPTWYNIEETYTADINSIFFNFNREDKGYDGEYDYNFRTPDKLVASAAYIIGKNAILSFDYERINYAGAKYNSTVDDWTDITIINEQNEIIKDMFTSTNNFRAGIEYRINQQFSLRGGYALQGSPYKEDPKDNEVTSISAGFGYRFNNYFFDFAYKLSSYELNSYNYNWDPSYDANVGAPPIVKTDVKDSNIVFTFGLKF
;
A
#
# COMPACT_ATOMS: atom_id res chain seq x y z
N MET A 1 15.66 -47.66 22.21
CA MET A 1 14.44 -47.02 22.76
C MET A 1 14.44 -45.57 22.30
N MET A 2 13.76 -45.26 21.20
CA MET A 2 13.40 -43.89 20.85
C MET A 2 12.06 -43.99 20.13
N LYS A 3 10.99 -43.81 20.89
CA LYS A 3 9.63 -43.63 20.40
C LYS A 3 9.29 -42.15 20.57
N LEU A 4 8.42 -41.69 19.67
CA LEU A 4 7.57 -40.50 19.78
C LEU A 4 8.23 -39.13 19.50
N LYS A 5 8.24 -38.74 18.22
CA LYS A 5 8.03 -37.35 17.77
C LYS A 5 7.24 -37.29 16.44
N ILE A 6 6.22 -38.14 16.31
CA ILE A 6 5.22 -38.04 15.24
C ILE A 6 3.95 -37.54 15.93
N LYS A 7 3.76 -36.22 15.94
CA LYS A 7 2.49 -35.50 16.26
C LYS A 7 2.69 -33.96 16.28
N ILE A 8 3.48 -33.42 15.35
CA ILE A 8 3.58 -31.95 15.13
C ILE A 8 3.21 -31.59 13.68
N SER A 9 3.30 -32.54 12.73
CA SER A 9 2.99 -32.29 11.32
C SER A 9 1.50 -32.06 11.01
N ALA A 10 0.58 -32.58 11.83
CA ALA A 10 -0.86 -32.48 11.55
C ALA A 10 -1.51 -31.13 11.92
N LEU A 11 -0.81 -30.27 12.67
CA LEU A 11 -1.34 -28.97 13.10
C LEU A 11 -0.71 -27.79 12.34
N ALA A 12 0.39 -28.02 11.62
CA ALA A 12 0.92 -27.10 10.62
C ALA A 12 0.17 -27.18 9.29
N LEU A 13 -0.64 -28.23 9.09
CA LEU A 13 -1.41 -28.47 7.86
C LEU A 13 -2.72 -27.67 7.74
N LEU A 14 -3.14 -26.96 8.80
CA LEU A 14 -4.29 -26.04 8.76
C LEU A 14 -3.93 -24.60 8.36
N VAL A 15 -2.66 -24.34 8.01
CA VAL A 15 -2.09 -22.98 7.91
C VAL A 15 -2.08 -22.42 6.48
N SER A 16 -2.38 -23.22 5.44
CA SER A 16 -2.26 -22.76 4.05
C SER A 16 -3.30 -21.70 3.64
N SER A 17 -4.46 -21.62 4.29
CA SER A 17 -5.47 -20.56 4.05
C SER A 17 -5.21 -19.29 4.88
N ALA A 18 -4.67 -19.42 6.10
CA ALA A 18 -4.28 -18.29 6.96
C ALA A 18 -3.10 -17.48 6.38
N LEU A 19 -2.28 -18.10 5.51
CA LEU A 19 -1.16 -17.44 4.84
C LEU A 19 -1.58 -16.41 3.77
N MET A 20 -2.84 -16.39 3.33
CA MET A 20 -3.31 -15.38 2.37
C MET A 20 -3.85 -14.12 3.06
N SER A 21 -4.22 -14.18 4.34
CA SER A 21 -4.90 -13.09 5.07
C SER A 21 -4.06 -12.34 6.11
N GLN A 22 -2.80 -12.70 6.30
CA GLN A 22 -1.85 -11.98 7.16
C GLN A 22 -0.48 -12.05 6.52
N THR A 23 -0.24 -11.17 5.55
CA THR A 23 1.00 -11.18 4.77
C THR A 23 1.85 -9.97 5.05
N TYR A 24 3.15 -10.12 4.88
CA TYR A 24 4.06 -8.97 4.87
C TYR A 24 3.65 -7.85 3.88
N GLN A 25 2.84 -8.16 2.86
CA GLN A 25 2.33 -7.16 1.92
C GLN A 25 1.35 -6.19 2.59
N ASP A 26 0.62 -6.62 3.61
CA ASP A 26 -0.29 -5.76 4.37
C ASP A 26 0.46 -4.68 5.14
N VAL A 27 1.69 -4.99 5.59
CA VAL A 27 2.58 -4.01 6.22
C VAL A 27 2.77 -2.82 5.30
N LEU A 28 3.08 -3.08 4.02
CA LEU A 28 3.27 -2.01 3.05
C LEU A 28 1.95 -1.34 2.68
N ARG A 29 0.91 -2.13 2.42
CA ARG A 29 -0.44 -1.67 2.07
C ARG A 29 -0.95 -0.66 3.09
N TYR A 30 -0.83 -0.95 4.39
CA TYR A 30 -1.39 -0.10 5.44
C TYR A 30 -0.40 0.94 6.00
N SER A 31 0.90 0.79 5.76
CA SER A 31 1.94 1.62 6.41
C SER A 31 2.78 2.50 5.47
N GLN A 32 2.43 2.59 4.19
CA GLN A 32 3.07 3.53 3.26
C GLN A 32 2.14 4.70 2.94
N PRO A 33 2.07 5.72 3.82
CA PRO A 33 1.26 6.90 3.55
C PRO A 33 1.86 7.67 2.38
N GLN A 34 1.07 7.88 1.33
CA GLN A 34 1.42 8.84 0.29
C GLN A 34 1.21 10.25 0.82
N TYR A 35 2.14 11.17 0.54
CA TYR A 35 1.91 12.56 0.93
C TYR A 35 0.77 13.15 0.10
N SER A 36 -0.25 13.59 0.83
CA SER A 36 -1.51 14.16 0.37
C SER A 36 -1.82 15.39 1.23
N GLY A 37 -2.84 16.16 0.85
CA GLY A 37 -3.19 17.36 1.59
C GLY A 37 -3.76 18.46 0.71
N THR A 38 -3.66 19.71 1.17
CA THR A 38 -3.94 20.92 0.39
C THR A 38 -3.11 20.92 -0.89
N ALA A 39 -3.62 21.55 -1.94
CA ALA A 39 -2.88 21.82 -3.16
C ALA A 39 -1.59 22.61 -2.86
N ARG A 40 -1.62 23.53 -1.90
CA ARG A 40 -0.41 24.23 -1.45
C ARG A 40 0.65 23.28 -0.89
N SER A 41 0.25 22.32 -0.05
CA SER A 41 1.16 21.30 0.50
C SER A 41 1.70 20.37 -0.58
N VAL A 42 0.80 19.85 -1.42
CA VAL A 42 1.14 18.94 -2.51
C VAL A 42 2.10 19.59 -3.50
N ALA A 43 1.89 20.85 -3.88
CA ALA A 43 2.76 21.56 -4.83
C ALA A 43 4.19 21.76 -4.32
N MET A 44 4.40 21.74 -3.00
CA MET A 44 5.70 21.86 -2.33
C MET A 44 6.31 20.48 -2.00
N GLY A 45 5.82 19.41 -2.61
CA GLY A 45 6.31 18.05 -2.35
C GLY A 45 5.95 17.53 -0.94
N GLY A 46 4.99 18.16 -0.25
CA GLY A 46 4.65 17.80 1.13
C GLY A 46 5.69 18.21 2.17
N ALA A 47 6.66 19.07 1.83
CA ALA A 47 7.68 19.56 2.77
C ALA A 47 7.11 20.66 3.70
N PHE A 48 6.25 20.27 4.64
CA PHE A 48 5.50 21.20 5.52
C PHE A 48 5.77 21.01 7.01
N GLY A 49 6.68 20.11 7.41
CA GLY A 49 6.93 19.76 8.81
C GLY A 49 7.38 20.91 9.72
N SER A 50 8.13 21.88 9.20
CA SER A 50 8.55 23.08 9.96
C SER A 50 7.88 24.36 9.51
N LEU A 51 7.21 24.35 8.35
CA LEU A 51 6.57 25.54 7.80
C LEU A 51 5.26 25.86 8.53
N GLY A 52 4.39 24.87 8.75
CA GLY A 52 3.10 25.11 9.42
C GLY A 52 2.17 26.09 8.69
N GLY A 53 1.07 26.47 9.34
CA GLY A 53 0.12 27.46 8.81
C GLY A 53 -0.59 27.00 7.53
N ASP A 54 -0.75 25.68 7.41
CA ASP A 54 -1.49 24.93 6.39
C ASP A 54 -2.05 23.68 7.09
N PHE A 55 -3.27 23.25 6.75
CA PHE A 55 -3.93 22.16 7.47
C PHE A 55 -3.17 20.84 7.30
N SER A 56 -2.53 20.63 6.15
CA SER A 56 -1.72 19.43 5.91
C SER A 56 -0.46 19.35 6.76
N ALA A 57 0.06 20.49 7.22
CA ALA A 57 1.22 20.51 8.10
C ALA A 57 0.93 19.78 9.42
N ILE A 58 -0.33 19.79 9.88
CA ILE A 58 -0.76 19.12 11.12
C ILE A 58 -0.52 17.62 11.04
N GLY A 59 -0.78 17.01 9.88
CA GLY A 59 -0.57 15.57 9.66
C GLY A 59 0.91 15.17 9.67
N ILE A 60 1.83 16.10 9.43
CA ILE A 60 3.29 15.88 9.41
C ILE A 60 3.93 16.27 10.74
N ASN A 61 3.62 17.47 11.24
CA ASN A 61 4.05 17.98 12.53
C ASN A 61 2.90 18.78 13.16
N PRO A 62 2.24 18.26 14.21
CA PRO A 62 1.09 18.92 14.81
C PRO A 62 1.40 20.31 15.39
N ALA A 63 2.66 20.64 15.71
CA ALA A 63 3.06 22.00 16.09
C ALA A 63 2.85 23.03 14.97
N GLY A 64 2.73 22.60 13.71
CA GLY A 64 2.41 23.45 12.57
C GLY A 64 1.08 24.20 12.72
N ILE A 65 0.15 23.70 13.55
CA ILE A 65 -1.11 24.40 13.86
C ILE A 65 -0.86 25.74 14.57
N ALA A 66 0.19 25.83 15.39
CA ALA A 66 0.49 27.04 16.15
C ALA A 66 1.12 28.17 15.29
N ALA A 67 1.40 27.90 14.02
CA ALA A 67 1.82 28.91 13.05
C ALA A 67 0.63 29.68 12.44
N TYR A 68 -0.62 29.27 12.70
CA TYR A 68 -1.81 29.92 12.17
C TYR A 68 -1.97 31.35 12.68
N ARG A 69 -2.37 32.26 11.79
CA ARG A 69 -2.58 33.69 12.07
C ARG A 69 -4.03 34.11 12.17
N SER A 70 -4.96 33.25 11.78
CA SER A 70 -6.39 33.45 11.84
C SER A 70 -7.04 32.09 11.94
N SER A 71 -8.35 32.05 12.15
CA SER A 71 -9.08 30.82 11.92
C SER A 71 -9.14 30.55 10.42
N GLU A 72 -9.24 29.28 10.05
CA GLU A 72 -9.25 28.84 8.65
C GLU A 72 -10.15 27.63 8.47
N PHE A 73 -10.93 27.64 7.41
CA PHE A 73 -11.58 26.46 6.85
C PHE A 73 -10.94 26.11 5.52
N THR A 74 -10.71 24.83 5.27
CA THR A 74 -10.12 24.32 4.02
C THR A 74 -10.89 23.11 3.52
N PHE A 75 -11.12 23.06 2.21
CA PHE A 75 -11.68 21.90 1.51
C PHE A 75 -10.85 21.62 0.26
N THR A 76 -10.44 20.36 0.11
CA THR A 76 -9.49 19.95 -0.93
C THR A 76 -9.95 18.67 -1.64
N PRO A 77 -10.71 18.78 -2.73
CA PRO A 77 -10.94 17.67 -3.65
C PRO A 77 -9.71 17.39 -4.52
N SER A 78 -9.69 16.21 -5.13
CA SER A 78 -8.67 15.77 -6.07
C SER A 78 -9.17 14.76 -7.09
N LEU A 79 -8.47 14.72 -8.22
CA LEU A 79 -8.64 13.76 -9.29
C LEU A 79 -7.33 12.98 -9.44
N ILE A 80 -7.41 11.66 -9.32
CA ILE A 80 -6.26 10.76 -9.39
C ILE A 80 -6.38 9.94 -10.68
N LEU A 81 -5.32 9.95 -11.48
CA LEU A 81 -5.17 9.18 -12.70
C LEU A 81 -3.98 8.24 -12.51
N ASN A 82 -4.26 6.94 -12.48
CA ASN A 82 -3.27 5.87 -12.39
C ASN A 82 -3.06 5.30 -13.79
N LYS A 83 -1.80 5.20 -14.22
CA LYS A 83 -1.37 4.50 -15.44
C LYS A 83 -0.36 3.45 -15.05
N THR A 84 -0.55 2.22 -15.53
CA THR A 84 0.37 1.10 -15.32
C THR A 84 0.85 0.55 -16.65
N GLU A 85 2.11 0.15 -16.72
CA GLU A 85 2.70 -0.56 -17.85
C GLU A 85 3.40 -1.81 -17.30
N SER A 86 2.83 -2.98 -17.56
CA SER A 86 3.38 -4.26 -17.08
C SER A 86 4.16 -4.93 -18.19
N ASN A 87 5.41 -5.29 -17.91
CA ASN A 87 6.32 -5.95 -18.83
C ASN A 87 6.66 -7.35 -18.31
N TYR A 88 6.40 -8.36 -19.13
CA TYR A 88 6.76 -9.73 -18.85
C TYR A 88 8.21 -10.00 -19.29
N ASN A 89 9.13 -10.21 -18.35
CA ASN A 89 10.54 -10.43 -18.68
C ASN A 89 10.92 -11.90 -18.45
N ASN A 90 10.94 -12.71 -19.52
CA ASN A 90 11.42 -14.09 -19.47
C ASN A 90 12.80 -14.20 -20.14
N PRO A 91 13.90 -14.31 -19.37
CA PRO A 91 15.24 -14.44 -19.94
C PRO A 91 15.50 -15.80 -20.65
N GLN A 92 14.61 -16.77 -20.53
CA GLN A 92 14.68 -18.10 -21.18
C GLN A 92 13.76 -18.24 -22.40
N ALA A 93 13.03 -17.19 -22.77
CA ALA A 93 12.02 -17.29 -23.82
C ALA A 93 12.56 -17.07 -25.24
N VAL A 94 11.99 -17.84 -26.18
CA VAL A 94 12.25 -17.76 -27.62
C VAL A 94 11.51 -16.55 -28.21
N SER A 95 12.23 -15.44 -28.41
CA SER A 95 11.95 -14.25 -29.25
C SER A 95 10.56 -13.56 -29.27
N PHE A 96 9.52 -13.97 -28.52
CA PHE A 96 8.17 -13.37 -28.60
C PHE A 96 7.42 -13.15 -27.27
N THR A 97 8.10 -13.18 -26.11
CA THR A 97 7.43 -13.13 -24.78
C THR A 97 7.40 -11.76 -24.10
N ASN A 98 8.05 -10.74 -24.64
CA ASN A 98 7.99 -9.40 -24.07
C ASN A 98 6.68 -8.73 -24.49
N ILE A 99 5.62 -8.98 -23.73
CA ILE A 99 4.32 -8.34 -23.90
C ILE A 99 4.25 -7.20 -22.89
N SER A 100 4.10 -5.98 -23.41
CA SER A 100 3.73 -4.83 -22.59
C SER A 100 2.21 -4.71 -22.58
N SER A 101 1.67 -4.31 -21.44
CA SER A 101 0.23 -4.09 -21.27
C SER A 101 0.00 -2.81 -20.49
N GLU A 102 -0.81 -1.92 -21.06
CA GLU A 102 -1.15 -0.63 -20.47
C GLU A 102 -2.56 -0.65 -19.91
N ASP A 103 -2.73 -0.15 -18.69
CA ASP A 103 -4.05 0.08 -18.09
C ASP A 103 -4.13 1.48 -17.45
N ASN A 104 -5.35 2.02 -17.34
CA ASN A 104 -5.61 3.37 -16.84
C ASN A 104 -6.84 3.38 -15.92
N LYS A 105 -6.73 4.07 -14.77
CA LYS A 105 -7.83 4.22 -13.81
C LYS A 105 -7.98 5.67 -13.34
N THR A 106 -9.19 6.20 -13.46
CA THR A 106 -9.56 7.54 -12.97
C THR A 106 -10.38 7.45 -11.70
N SER A 107 -10.07 8.25 -10.68
CA SER A 107 -10.85 8.31 -9.45
C SER A 107 -10.96 9.71 -8.87
N PHE A 108 -12.11 10.02 -8.27
CA PHE A 108 -12.36 11.25 -7.54
C PHE A 108 -12.18 11.00 -6.03
N ALA A 109 -11.53 11.95 -5.36
CA ALA A 109 -11.18 11.80 -3.96
C ALA A 109 -11.30 13.14 -3.22
N ILE A 110 -11.72 13.09 -1.95
CA ILE A 110 -11.53 14.21 -1.03
C ILE A 110 -10.21 13.96 -0.31
N ASN A 111 -9.19 14.75 -0.64
CA ASN A 111 -7.89 14.66 0.03
C ASN A 111 -7.97 15.18 1.45
N GLN A 112 -8.69 16.28 1.65
CA GLN A 112 -8.71 16.94 2.94
C GLN A 112 -9.94 17.82 3.14
N ILE A 113 -10.43 17.84 4.37
CA ILE A 113 -11.31 18.89 4.89
C ILE A 113 -10.84 19.26 6.29
N GLY A 114 -10.77 20.54 6.61
CA GLY A 114 -10.14 20.99 7.85
C GLY A 114 -10.70 22.30 8.34
N TYR A 115 -10.75 22.42 9.67
CA TYR A 115 -11.05 23.64 10.38
C TYR A 115 -9.97 23.88 11.44
N VAL A 116 -9.46 25.11 11.51
CA VAL A 116 -8.55 25.56 12.56
C VAL A 116 -9.17 26.77 13.25
N GLY A 117 -9.37 26.65 14.55
CA GLY A 117 -9.73 27.76 15.42
C GLY A 117 -8.47 28.36 16.05
N THR A 118 -8.31 29.68 15.94
CA THR A 118 -7.20 30.41 16.57
C THR A 118 -7.72 31.33 17.67
N TYR A 119 -7.20 31.16 18.88
CA TYR A 119 -7.46 32.06 20.01
C TYR A 119 -6.20 32.85 20.36
N ARG A 120 -6.36 34.17 20.51
CA ARG A 120 -5.31 35.09 20.96
C ARG A 120 -5.81 35.91 22.14
N PRO A 121 -5.08 35.96 23.27
CA PRO A 121 -5.41 36.86 24.37
C PRO A 121 -5.45 38.32 23.90
N MET A 122 -6.38 39.13 24.44
CA MET A 122 -6.57 40.54 24.05
C MET A 122 -5.35 41.44 24.31
N ARG A 123 -4.47 41.05 25.23
CA ARG A 123 -3.23 41.79 25.51
C ARG A 123 -2.11 41.16 24.70
N GLU A 124 -1.62 41.88 23.68
CA GLU A 124 -0.47 41.45 22.91
C GLU A 124 0.73 41.25 23.86
N SER A 125 1.14 40.00 24.01
CA SER A 125 2.34 39.63 24.77
C SER A 125 3.38 39.07 23.80
N SER A 126 4.60 39.56 23.91
CA SER A 126 5.76 39.02 23.17
C SER A 126 6.46 37.87 23.92
N LYS A 127 6.05 37.60 25.17
CA LYS A 127 6.63 36.57 26.04
C LYS A 127 5.54 35.69 26.64
N GLY A 128 5.88 34.43 26.90
CA GLY A 128 4.94 33.43 27.41
C GLY A 128 4.00 32.91 26.33
N LEU A 129 2.77 32.56 26.71
CA LEU A 129 1.76 32.04 25.79
C LEU A 129 1.18 33.16 24.91
N ILE A 130 1.37 33.06 23.60
CA ILE A 130 0.93 34.06 22.61
C ILE A 130 -0.41 33.69 21.99
N SER A 131 -0.58 32.43 21.61
CA SER A 131 -1.81 31.95 21.01
C SER A 131 -1.99 30.47 21.24
N THR A 132 -3.25 30.05 21.30
CA THR A 132 -3.65 28.65 21.38
C THR A 132 -4.53 28.34 20.18
N HIS A 133 -4.42 27.11 19.69
CA HIS A 133 -5.09 26.68 18.48
C HIS A 133 -5.69 25.31 18.71
N PHE A 134 -6.85 25.08 18.09
CA PHE A 134 -7.43 23.75 17.97
C PHE A 134 -7.78 23.50 16.52
N GLY A 135 -7.69 22.25 16.10
CA GLY A 135 -7.97 21.83 14.74
C GLY A 135 -8.76 20.54 14.73
N ILE A 136 -9.72 20.46 13.81
CA ILE A 136 -10.45 19.24 13.51
C ILE A 136 -10.53 19.08 11.99
N GLY A 137 -10.34 17.87 11.50
CA GLY A 137 -10.50 17.61 10.09
C GLY A 137 -10.09 16.20 9.71
N TYR A 138 -10.22 15.93 8.43
CA TYR A 138 -9.93 14.66 7.80
C TYR A 138 -8.80 14.85 6.77
N ASN A 139 -7.86 13.91 6.76
CA ASN A 139 -6.83 13.77 5.75
C ASN A 139 -6.87 12.34 5.19
N ARG A 140 -6.92 12.20 3.86
CA ARG A 140 -6.71 10.89 3.22
C ARG A 140 -5.22 10.59 3.19
N ASN A 141 -4.74 9.55 3.86
CA ASN A 141 -3.30 9.24 3.94
C ASN A 141 -2.81 8.34 2.80
N ASN A 142 -3.67 7.50 2.23
CA ASN A 142 -3.30 6.62 1.14
C ASN A 142 -4.46 6.45 0.14
N ASN A 143 -4.11 6.09 -1.10
CA ASN A 143 -5.05 5.77 -2.16
C ASN A 143 -4.67 4.43 -2.76
N PHE A 144 -5.61 3.48 -2.74
CA PHE A 144 -5.36 2.13 -3.24
C PHE A 144 -5.86 1.92 -4.67
N ASN A 145 -6.38 2.97 -5.31
CA ASN A 145 -6.85 2.84 -6.69
C ASN A 145 -5.69 2.53 -7.63
N TYR A 146 -5.66 1.27 -8.05
CA TYR A 146 -4.65 0.71 -8.94
C TYR A 146 -5.34 -0.30 -9.86
N ARG A 147 -4.86 -0.40 -11.10
CA ARG A 147 -5.24 -1.49 -11.99
C ARG A 147 -4.05 -1.85 -12.87
N SER A 148 -3.78 -3.14 -13.01
CA SER A 148 -2.77 -3.64 -13.93
C SER A 148 -3.25 -4.89 -14.63
N MET A 149 -2.72 -5.09 -15.83
CA MET A 149 -2.86 -6.31 -16.60
C MET A 149 -1.46 -6.80 -16.97
N ALA A 150 -1.17 -8.06 -16.71
CA ALA A 150 0.08 -8.71 -17.10
C ALA A 150 -0.24 -9.91 -17.98
N ASN A 151 0.48 -10.05 -19.10
CA ASN A 151 0.26 -11.10 -20.09
C ASN A 151 1.55 -11.87 -20.34
N ALA A 152 1.45 -13.19 -20.41
CA ALA A 152 2.50 -14.10 -20.82
C ALA A 152 1.99 -15.01 -21.92
N ARG A 153 2.85 -15.38 -22.89
CA ARG A 153 2.48 -16.30 -23.95
C ARG A 153 3.51 -17.40 -24.11
N ASN A 154 3.04 -18.61 -24.44
CA ASN A 154 3.86 -19.78 -24.70
C ASN A 154 4.88 -20.06 -23.58
N VAL A 155 4.44 -19.98 -22.33
CA VAL A 155 5.28 -20.25 -21.16
C VAL A 155 5.06 -21.68 -20.67
N SER A 156 6.10 -22.31 -20.11
CA SER A 156 6.03 -23.71 -19.64
C SER A 156 5.73 -23.86 -18.15
N ASN A 157 5.63 -22.75 -17.41
CA ASN A 157 5.25 -22.74 -16.01
C ASN A 157 3.75 -22.45 -15.89
N SER A 158 3.08 -23.05 -14.92
CA SER A 158 1.65 -22.86 -14.66
C SER A 158 1.37 -22.58 -13.19
N MET A 159 0.25 -21.93 -12.91
CA MET A 159 -0.23 -21.82 -11.52
C MET A 159 -0.72 -23.18 -11.00
N THR A 160 -1.04 -24.15 -11.85
CA THR A 160 -1.37 -25.53 -11.43
C THR A 160 -0.19 -26.27 -10.83
N ASP A 161 1.05 -25.97 -11.23
CA ASP A 161 2.26 -26.47 -10.58
C ASP A 161 2.26 -26.07 -9.09
N MET A 162 1.82 -24.85 -8.78
CA MET A 162 1.71 -24.37 -7.40
C MET A 162 0.57 -25.04 -6.63
N PHE A 163 -0.54 -25.39 -7.28
CA PHE A 163 -1.61 -26.14 -6.62
C PHE A 163 -1.14 -27.54 -6.22
N VAL A 164 -0.38 -28.22 -7.10
CA VAL A 164 0.24 -29.53 -6.79
C VAL A 164 1.18 -29.41 -5.60
N ILE A 165 2.08 -28.42 -5.61
CA ILE A 165 3.01 -28.16 -4.51
C ILE A 165 2.24 -27.91 -3.21
N ASN A 166 1.24 -27.03 -3.24
CA ASN A 166 0.49 -26.63 -2.06
C ASN A 166 -0.40 -27.74 -1.50
N ALA A 167 -0.75 -28.74 -2.30
CA ALA A 167 -1.48 -29.90 -1.82
C ALA A 167 -0.61 -30.80 -0.92
N ASP A 168 0.72 -30.84 -1.13
CA ASP A 168 1.74 -31.45 -0.26
C ASP A 168 1.35 -32.85 0.30
N LEU A 169 0.79 -33.70 -0.55
CA LEU A 169 0.32 -35.06 -0.20
C LEU A 169 -0.81 -35.10 0.85
N SER A 170 -1.47 -33.98 1.09
CA SER A 170 -2.64 -33.90 1.96
C SER A 170 -3.77 -34.75 1.40
N ASP A 171 -4.56 -35.35 2.28
CA ASP A 171 -5.79 -36.01 1.85
C ASP A 171 -6.74 -34.94 1.24
N PRO A 172 -7.37 -35.21 0.07
CA PRO A 172 -8.21 -34.25 -0.63
C PRO A 172 -9.27 -33.58 0.25
N ASP A 173 -9.80 -34.28 1.25
CA ASP A 173 -10.84 -33.76 2.16
C ASP A 173 -10.32 -32.60 3.04
N TYR A 174 -9.00 -32.40 3.12
CA TYR A 174 -8.37 -31.32 3.89
C TYR A 174 -7.80 -30.19 3.02
N LEU A 175 -7.91 -30.27 1.69
CA LEU A 175 -7.50 -29.17 0.83
C LEU A 175 -8.46 -27.99 1.00
N THR A 176 -7.89 -26.78 1.12
CA THR A 176 -8.67 -25.54 1.32
C THR A 176 -8.19 -24.42 0.41
N GLY A 177 -8.95 -23.32 0.34
CA GLY A 177 -8.64 -22.17 -0.51
C GLY A 177 -8.48 -22.57 -1.99
N ASN A 178 -7.62 -21.85 -2.72
CA ASN A 178 -7.41 -22.08 -4.15
C ASN A 178 -6.96 -23.51 -4.50
N THR A 179 -6.20 -24.18 -3.62
CA THR A 179 -5.73 -25.54 -3.87
C THR A 179 -6.88 -26.55 -3.79
N GLY A 180 -7.77 -26.44 -2.79
CA GLY A 180 -8.97 -27.27 -2.71
C GLY A 180 -9.91 -27.03 -3.89
N LEU A 181 -10.11 -25.76 -4.26
CA LEU A 181 -10.90 -25.41 -5.45
C LEU A 181 -10.29 -25.96 -6.73
N ALA A 182 -8.95 -25.99 -6.85
CA ALA A 182 -8.27 -26.53 -8.01
C ALA A 182 -8.48 -28.05 -8.14
N TYR A 183 -8.47 -28.78 -7.02
CA TYR A 183 -8.79 -30.21 -7.01
C TYR A 183 -10.27 -30.44 -7.38
N ASP A 184 -11.20 -29.70 -6.78
CA ASP A 184 -12.63 -29.80 -7.09
C ASP A 184 -12.98 -29.41 -8.55
N ALA A 185 -12.18 -28.52 -9.13
CA ALA A 185 -12.26 -28.11 -10.53
C ALA A 185 -11.43 -29.01 -11.48
N TYR A 186 -10.88 -30.12 -10.99
CA TYR A 186 -10.10 -31.09 -11.77
C TYR A 186 -8.85 -30.51 -12.46
N LEU A 187 -8.29 -29.43 -11.92
CA LEU A 187 -7.02 -28.86 -12.38
C LEU A 187 -5.82 -29.63 -11.81
N ILE A 188 -6.00 -30.30 -10.67
CA ILE A 188 -5.06 -31.25 -10.08
C ILE A 188 -5.80 -32.52 -9.69
N ASP A 189 -5.09 -33.65 -9.67
CA ASP A 189 -5.64 -34.94 -9.27
C ASP A 189 -4.65 -35.70 -8.36
N LEU A 190 -5.18 -36.59 -7.52
CA LEU A 190 -4.39 -37.45 -6.64
C LEU A 190 -4.19 -38.81 -7.29
N GLU A 191 -2.95 -39.13 -7.61
CA GLU A 191 -2.57 -40.41 -8.20
C GLU A 191 -2.16 -41.41 -7.12
N ASP A 192 -2.71 -42.63 -7.22
CA ASP A 192 -2.38 -43.78 -6.37
C ASP A 192 -1.68 -44.87 -7.21
N PRO A 193 -0.35 -44.78 -7.40
CA PRO A 193 0.38 -45.71 -8.24
C PRO A 193 0.46 -47.11 -7.60
N GLU A 194 0.35 -48.18 -8.42
CA GLU A 194 0.50 -49.58 -7.97
C GLU A 194 1.83 -49.84 -7.23
N SER A 195 2.86 -49.04 -7.50
CA SER A 195 4.09 -48.97 -6.69
C SER A 195 4.57 -47.53 -6.57
N GLY A 196 4.63 -47.00 -5.34
CA GLY A 196 5.10 -45.65 -5.07
C GLY A 196 4.39 -45.05 -3.86
N ASP A 197 4.74 -43.81 -3.54
CA ASP A 197 3.97 -42.98 -2.63
C ASP A 197 2.87 -42.25 -3.43
N LEU A 198 1.77 -41.88 -2.78
CA LEU A 198 0.75 -41.01 -3.35
C LEU A 198 1.38 -39.70 -3.82
N TYR A 199 0.88 -39.12 -4.90
CA TYR A 199 1.33 -37.81 -5.37
C TYR A 199 0.23 -37.08 -6.12
N TYR A 200 0.26 -35.75 -6.07
CA TYR A 200 -0.61 -34.93 -6.90
C TYR A 200 0.03 -34.71 -8.28
N THR A 201 -0.79 -34.72 -9.32
CA THR A 201 -0.40 -34.32 -10.67
C THR A 201 -1.28 -33.17 -11.13
N ASN A 202 -0.78 -32.39 -12.10
CA ASN A 202 -1.62 -31.50 -12.89
C ASN A 202 -1.74 -32.04 -14.32
N TYR A 203 -2.58 -31.40 -15.12
CA TYR A 203 -2.87 -31.83 -16.49
C TYR A 203 -1.83 -31.36 -17.52
N LEU A 204 -0.86 -30.52 -17.14
CA LEU A 204 0.16 -30.05 -18.08
C LEU A 204 1.25 -31.10 -18.24
N LEU A 205 1.50 -31.51 -19.48
CA LEU A 205 2.59 -32.41 -19.82
C LEU A 205 3.85 -31.61 -20.10
N GLY A 206 5.03 -32.20 -19.86
CA GLY A 206 6.28 -31.44 -19.71
C GLY A 206 6.72 -30.49 -20.86
N GLU A 207 6.24 -30.67 -22.09
CA GLU A 207 6.52 -29.77 -23.22
C GLU A 207 5.38 -28.77 -23.50
N ASP A 208 4.27 -28.88 -22.78
CA ASP A 208 3.10 -28.03 -22.97
C ASP A 208 3.40 -26.58 -22.61
N ARG A 209 2.74 -25.69 -23.34
CA ARG A 209 2.84 -24.25 -23.20
C ARG A 209 1.47 -23.66 -22.92
N VAL A 210 1.45 -22.61 -22.11
CA VAL A 210 0.23 -21.89 -21.77
C VAL A 210 0.36 -20.40 -22.05
N HIS A 211 -0.78 -19.77 -22.28
CA HIS A 211 -0.95 -18.33 -22.26
C HIS A 211 -1.53 -17.93 -20.90
N GLN A 212 -0.93 -16.94 -20.24
CA GLN A 212 -1.35 -16.48 -18.93
C GLN A 212 -1.73 -15.01 -18.97
N THR A 213 -2.80 -14.65 -18.29
CA THR A 213 -3.19 -13.26 -18.09
C THR A 213 -3.58 -13.04 -16.65
N LYS A 214 -2.97 -12.04 -15.98
CA LYS A 214 -3.43 -11.57 -14.68
C LYS A 214 -3.98 -10.16 -14.79
N ILE A 215 -5.19 -9.97 -14.30
CA ILE A 215 -5.80 -8.66 -14.09
C ILE A 215 -5.88 -8.45 -12.58
N LEU A 216 -5.30 -7.35 -12.10
CA LEU A 216 -5.33 -6.97 -10.70
C LEU A 216 -5.96 -5.59 -10.57
N GLU A 217 -7.08 -5.50 -9.87
CA GLU A 217 -7.77 -4.24 -9.59
C GLU A 217 -7.84 -4.01 -8.09
N LYS A 218 -7.30 -2.88 -7.62
CA LYS A 218 -7.35 -2.47 -6.21
C LYS A 218 -8.11 -1.18 -6.06
N LYS A 219 -8.88 -1.04 -4.98
CA LYS A 219 -9.70 0.13 -4.64
C LYS A 219 -9.63 0.39 -3.14
N GLY A 220 -9.96 1.62 -2.76
CA GLY A 220 -10.06 2.02 -1.36
C GLY A 220 -9.06 3.10 -0.96
N TYR A 221 -8.93 3.30 0.35
CA TYR A 221 -8.09 4.35 0.94
C TYR A 221 -7.78 4.08 2.40
N THR A 222 -6.73 4.75 2.91
CA THR A 222 -6.64 5.05 4.34
C THR A 222 -6.90 6.52 4.58
N GLY A 223 -7.58 6.82 5.67
CA GLY A 223 -7.91 8.18 6.06
C GLY A 223 -7.76 8.39 7.55
N GLU A 224 -7.61 9.64 7.97
CA GLU A 224 -7.38 10.00 9.35
C GLU A 224 -8.22 11.23 9.73
N PHE A 225 -9.06 11.07 10.73
CA PHE A 225 -9.70 12.19 11.43
C PHE A 225 -8.80 12.63 12.57
N SER A 226 -8.34 13.88 12.54
CA SER A 226 -7.38 14.42 13.50
C SER A 226 -8.03 15.46 14.39
N PHE A 227 -7.87 15.31 15.70
CA PHE A 227 -8.14 16.36 16.69
C PHE A 227 -6.82 16.88 17.21
N THR A 228 -6.52 18.15 16.93
CA THR A 228 -5.19 18.72 17.16
C THR A 228 -5.29 19.92 18.07
N PHE A 229 -4.32 20.05 18.99
CA PHE A 229 -4.12 21.24 19.80
C PHE A 229 -2.69 21.73 19.65
N GLY A 230 -2.50 23.04 19.72
CA GLY A 230 -1.17 23.63 19.71
C GLY A 230 -1.10 25.00 20.33
N ALA A 231 0.11 25.40 20.68
CA ALA A 231 0.40 26.66 21.34
C ALA A 231 1.64 27.32 20.74
N ASN A 232 1.57 28.65 20.59
CA ASN A 232 2.73 29.48 20.28
C ASN A 232 3.24 30.12 21.56
N ILE A 233 4.50 29.86 21.90
CA ILE A 233 5.17 30.34 23.09
C ILE A 233 6.30 31.29 22.67
N SER A 234 6.16 32.56 23.04
CA SER A 234 7.14 33.64 22.84
C SER A 234 7.61 33.82 21.38
N ASN A 235 6.84 33.35 20.38
CA ASN A 235 7.21 33.33 18.95
C ASN A 235 8.54 32.60 18.68
N PHE A 236 8.99 31.80 19.64
CA PHE A 236 10.22 31.03 19.59
C PHE A 236 9.92 29.53 19.50
N LEU A 237 8.97 29.07 20.30
CA LEU A 237 8.57 27.66 20.36
C LEU A 237 7.10 27.54 19.95
N LEU A 238 6.87 26.75 18.90
CA LEU A 238 5.56 26.22 18.57
C LEU A 238 5.54 24.78 19.03
N ALA A 239 4.50 24.39 19.76
CA ALA A 239 4.30 23.02 20.20
C ALA A 239 2.88 22.56 19.84
N GLY A 240 2.71 21.28 19.57
CA GLY A 240 1.40 20.73 19.28
C GLY A 240 1.36 19.22 19.43
N GLY A 241 0.15 18.71 19.58
CA GLY A 241 -0.14 17.29 19.61
C GLY A 241 -1.51 17.01 19.00
N SER A 242 -1.70 15.78 18.52
CA SER A 242 -2.97 15.33 17.99
C SER A 242 -3.30 13.90 18.42
N ILE A 243 -4.61 13.65 18.55
CA ILE A 243 -5.20 12.32 18.66
C ILE A 243 -5.94 12.08 17.36
N ASN A 244 -5.71 10.92 16.77
CA ASN A 244 -6.15 10.64 15.42
C ASN A 244 -6.91 9.31 15.37
N TYR A 245 -8.07 9.34 14.73
CA TYR A 245 -8.86 8.16 14.40
C TYR A 245 -8.65 7.80 12.94
N SER A 246 -8.09 6.62 12.70
CA SER A 246 -7.70 6.13 11.39
C SER A 246 -8.74 5.16 10.84
N LEU A 247 -9.02 5.27 9.55
CA LEU A 247 -9.91 4.40 8.79
C LEU A 247 -9.12 3.69 7.71
N LEU A 248 -9.42 2.42 7.52
CA LEU A 248 -8.93 1.57 6.44
C LEU A 248 -10.14 1.01 5.70
N ASN A 249 -10.13 1.15 4.37
CA ASN A 249 -11.03 0.46 3.48
C ASN A 249 -10.24 0.03 2.25
N TYR A 250 -10.24 -1.26 1.95
CA TYR A 250 -9.48 -1.87 0.88
C TYR A 250 -10.31 -2.95 0.20
N ASN A 251 -10.27 -2.97 -1.12
CA ASN A 251 -10.83 -4.03 -1.95
C ASN A 251 -9.79 -4.37 -3.01
N GLU A 252 -9.51 -5.66 -3.21
CA GLU A 252 -8.65 -6.18 -4.24
C GLU A 252 -9.37 -7.31 -4.97
N ASN A 253 -9.49 -7.17 -6.29
CA ASN A 253 -9.98 -8.21 -7.18
C ASN A 253 -8.82 -8.66 -8.06
N SER A 254 -8.47 -9.94 -8.00
CA SER A 254 -7.46 -10.56 -8.84
C SER A 254 -8.13 -11.62 -9.70
N THR A 255 -7.98 -11.50 -11.02
CA THR A 255 -8.43 -12.54 -11.96
C THR A 255 -7.23 -13.04 -12.73
N TYR A 256 -6.99 -14.35 -12.64
CA TYR A 256 -5.95 -15.05 -13.37
C TYR A 256 -6.60 -15.96 -14.40
N PHE A 257 -6.16 -15.85 -15.65
CA PHE A 257 -6.57 -16.69 -16.76
C PHE A 257 -5.37 -17.50 -17.22
N GLU A 258 -5.59 -18.77 -17.48
CA GLU A 258 -4.61 -19.61 -18.17
C GLU A 258 -5.32 -20.42 -19.25
N GLU A 259 -4.71 -20.44 -20.43
CA GLU A 259 -5.23 -21.11 -21.61
C GLU A 259 -4.11 -21.93 -22.26
N PHE A 260 -4.46 -23.13 -22.72
CA PHE A 260 -3.55 -24.02 -23.41
C PHE A 260 -3.12 -23.43 -24.76
N SER A 261 -1.84 -23.54 -25.11
CA SER A 261 -1.33 -23.03 -26.38
C SER A 261 -1.82 -23.87 -27.55
N GLU A 262 -2.15 -23.21 -28.65
CA GLU A 262 -2.49 -23.87 -29.93
C GLU A 262 -1.30 -24.67 -30.51
N ASP A 263 -0.07 -24.39 -30.08
CA ASP A 263 1.15 -25.05 -30.52
C ASP A 263 1.40 -26.40 -29.81
N ASN A 264 0.65 -26.71 -28.76
CA ASN A 264 0.79 -27.97 -28.02
C ASN A 264 0.32 -29.16 -28.87
N ALA A 265 0.98 -30.31 -28.69
CA ALA A 265 0.64 -31.49 -29.48
C ALA A 265 -0.80 -31.95 -29.18
N PRO A 266 -1.62 -32.24 -30.21
CA PRO A 266 -2.93 -32.84 -29.97
C PRO A 266 -2.71 -34.24 -29.37
N VAL A 267 -3.10 -34.42 -28.12
CA VAL A 267 -3.16 -35.76 -27.50
C VAL A 267 -4.39 -36.48 -28.05
N GLY A 268 -4.32 -37.80 -28.16
CA GLY A 268 -5.33 -38.63 -28.83
C GLY A 268 -6.76 -38.43 -28.30
N ALA A 269 -7.75 -38.89 -29.06
CA ALA A 269 -9.18 -38.62 -28.86
C ALA A 269 -9.78 -39.05 -27.48
N ASP A 270 -9.01 -39.75 -26.65
CA ASP A 270 -9.42 -40.27 -25.34
C ASP A 270 -8.87 -39.46 -24.15
N ASP A 271 -8.10 -38.38 -24.39
CA ASP A 271 -7.55 -37.52 -23.34
C ASP A 271 -8.42 -36.26 -23.14
N PRO A 272 -8.94 -35.97 -21.93
CA PRO A 272 -9.63 -34.72 -21.64
C PRO A 272 -8.62 -33.56 -21.66
N LEU A 273 -8.27 -33.11 -22.85
CA LEU A 273 -7.39 -31.96 -23.02
C LEU A 273 -7.94 -30.75 -22.24
N PHE A 274 -7.08 -30.16 -21.42
CA PHE A 274 -7.34 -28.89 -20.77
C PHE A 274 -7.44 -27.78 -21.82
N SER A 275 -8.48 -26.95 -21.74
CA SER A 275 -8.62 -25.78 -22.62
C SER A 275 -8.19 -24.51 -21.91
N ARG A 276 -8.86 -24.17 -20.81
CA ARG A 276 -8.59 -22.96 -20.04
C ARG A 276 -9.18 -23.02 -18.65
N TYR A 277 -8.61 -22.26 -17.70
CA TYR A 277 -9.25 -21.98 -16.42
C TYR A 277 -9.12 -20.51 -16.04
N THR A 278 -9.99 -20.10 -15.12
CA THR A 278 -9.97 -18.78 -14.49
C THR A 278 -9.97 -18.96 -12.98
N VAL A 279 -9.08 -18.25 -12.29
CA VAL A 279 -9.07 -18.11 -10.83
C VAL A 279 -9.43 -16.66 -10.51
N SER A 280 -10.51 -16.46 -9.77
CA SER A 280 -10.96 -15.14 -9.34
C SER A 280 -10.87 -15.06 -7.82
N ASN A 281 -10.10 -14.11 -7.31
CA ASN A 281 -9.97 -13.87 -5.87
C ASN A 281 -10.46 -12.46 -5.56
N THR A 282 -11.25 -12.31 -4.49
CA THR A 282 -11.66 -11.02 -3.94
C THR A 282 -11.18 -10.94 -2.50
N LEU A 283 -10.54 -9.83 -2.16
CA LEU A 283 -10.11 -9.51 -0.80
C LEU A 283 -10.71 -8.17 -0.40
N ASP A 284 -11.56 -8.18 0.61
CA ASP A 284 -12.10 -6.97 1.22
C ASP A 284 -11.54 -6.84 2.64
N ALA A 285 -10.90 -5.70 2.94
CA ALA A 285 -10.40 -5.40 4.27
C ALA A 285 -10.92 -4.05 4.75
N SER A 286 -11.48 -4.03 5.96
CA SER A 286 -11.95 -2.82 6.61
C SER A 286 -11.33 -2.72 8.00
N GLY A 287 -11.02 -1.51 8.44
CA GLY A 287 -10.35 -1.37 9.73
C GLY A 287 -10.46 0.01 10.34
N THR A 288 -10.34 0.04 11.66
CA THR A 288 -10.36 1.27 12.44
C THR A 288 -9.21 1.25 13.44
N GLY A 289 -8.63 2.43 13.70
CA GLY A 289 -7.48 2.49 14.59
C GLY A 289 -7.27 3.85 15.22
N LEU A 290 -6.37 3.89 16.20
CA LEU A 290 -5.98 5.11 16.91
C LEU A 290 -4.49 5.34 16.79
N ASN A 291 -4.07 6.59 16.65
CA ASN A 291 -2.68 7.00 16.77
C ASN A 291 -2.54 8.39 17.41
N LEU A 292 -1.34 8.68 17.89
CA LEU A 292 -0.96 9.93 18.55
C LEU A 292 0.20 10.57 17.82
N LYS A 293 0.17 11.90 17.66
CA LYS A 293 1.28 12.66 17.09
C LYS A 293 1.66 13.79 18.05
N ILE A 294 2.95 14.04 18.18
CA ILE A 294 3.48 15.17 18.93
C ILE A 294 4.57 15.85 18.12
N GLY A 295 4.75 17.15 18.32
CA GLY A 295 5.81 17.85 17.65
C GLY A 295 6.10 19.24 18.20
N VAL A 296 7.22 19.78 17.75
CA VAL A 296 7.74 21.09 18.09
C VAL A 296 8.31 21.76 16.85
N ILE A 297 8.27 23.09 16.80
CA ILE A 297 8.96 23.92 15.81
C ILE A 297 9.62 25.09 16.54
N LEU A 298 10.94 25.21 16.39
CA LEU A 298 11.75 26.30 16.92
C LEU A 298 11.99 27.37 15.86
N LEU A 299 11.96 28.62 16.28
CA LEU A 299 12.25 29.81 15.46
C LEU A 299 13.49 30.52 16.03
N PRO A 300 14.69 29.93 15.89
CA PRO A 300 15.90 30.41 16.56
C PRO A 300 16.38 31.77 16.05
N VAL A 301 16.18 32.03 14.76
CA VAL A 301 16.50 33.30 14.11
C VAL A 301 15.37 33.67 13.15
N LYS A 302 15.31 34.96 12.79
CA LYS A 302 14.28 35.44 11.86
C LYS A 302 14.35 34.68 10.53
N GLY A 303 13.22 34.13 10.12
CA GLY A 303 13.08 33.40 8.85
C GLY A 303 13.35 31.89 8.97
N LEU A 304 14.21 31.45 9.88
CA LEU A 304 14.51 30.03 10.07
C LEU A 304 13.48 29.35 10.98
N ARG A 305 13.04 28.16 10.57
CA ARG A 305 12.20 27.25 11.35
C ARG A 305 12.84 25.88 11.35
N VAL A 306 12.90 25.23 12.50
CA VAL A 306 13.42 23.87 12.66
C VAL A 306 12.40 23.07 13.44
N GLY A 307 11.91 21.97 12.86
CA GLY A 307 10.85 21.16 13.44
C GLY A 307 11.28 19.73 13.71
N LEU A 308 10.71 19.15 14.76
CA LEU A 308 10.81 17.73 15.08
C LEU A 308 9.43 17.21 15.45
N ALA A 309 9.04 16.07 14.91
CA ALA A 309 7.77 15.41 15.24
C ALA A 309 7.95 13.90 15.34
N TYR A 310 7.15 13.28 16.20
CA TYR A 310 7.04 11.84 16.36
C TYR A 310 5.58 11.42 16.18
N HIS A 311 5.37 10.39 15.37
CA HIS A 311 4.06 9.75 15.20
C HIS A 311 4.15 8.37 15.82
N SER A 312 3.22 8.07 16.70
CA SER A 312 3.06 6.70 17.18
C SER A 312 2.63 5.80 16.02
N PRO A 313 2.80 4.48 16.19
CA PRO A 313 2.03 3.50 15.44
C PRO A 313 0.54 3.81 15.47
N THR A 314 -0.15 3.40 14.41
CA THR A 314 -1.58 3.18 14.45
C THR A 314 -1.83 1.76 14.91
N TRP A 315 -2.66 1.61 15.94
CA TRP A 315 -3.17 0.32 16.37
C TRP A 315 -4.53 0.11 15.71
N TYR A 316 -4.55 -0.77 14.71
CA TYR A 316 -5.74 -1.14 13.95
C TYR A 316 -6.37 -2.42 14.49
N ASN A 317 -7.70 -2.46 14.47
CA ASN A 317 -8.47 -3.69 14.37
C ASN A 317 -8.94 -3.78 12.92
N ILE A 318 -8.67 -4.92 12.27
CA ILE A 318 -8.96 -5.15 10.85
C ILE A 318 -9.84 -6.39 10.76
N GLU A 319 -10.91 -6.25 9.98
CA GLU A 319 -11.82 -7.31 9.57
C GLU A 319 -11.59 -7.52 8.07
N GLU A 320 -11.39 -8.78 7.68
CA GLU A 320 -11.01 -9.14 6.32
C GLU A 320 -11.84 -10.33 5.82
N THR A 321 -12.35 -10.23 4.60
CA THR A 321 -13.03 -11.32 3.92
C THR A 321 -12.31 -11.64 2.63
N TYR A 322 -12.05 -12.92 2.41
CA TYR A 322 -11.42 -13.44 1.20
C TYR A 322 -12.35 -14.43 0.52
N THR A 323 -12.72 -14.16 -0.72
CA THR A 323 -13.46 -15.09 -1.56
C THR A 323 -12.57 -15.54 -2.71
N ALA A 324 -12.71 -16.80 -3.11
CA ALA A 324 -12.01 -17.35 -4.25
C ALA A 324 -12.93 -18.27 -5.06
N ASP A 325 -12.83 -18.17 -6.37
CA ASP A 325 -13.62 -18.96 -7.31
C ASP A 325 -12.71 -19.51 -8.42
N ILE A 326 -12.87 -20.80 -8.76
CA ILE A 326 -12.19 -21.41 -9.90
C ILE A 326 -13.21 -21.94 -10.89
N ASN A 327 -13.03 -21.56 -12.16
CA ASN A 327 -13.80 -22.07 -13.28
C ASN A 327 -12.88 -22.74 -14.30
N SER A 328 -13.16 -23.98 -14.67
CA SER A 328 -12.37 -24.78 -15.62
C SER A 328 -13.21 -25.20 -16.84
N ILE A 329 -12.60 -25.15 -18.03
CA ILE A 329 -13.17 -25.66 -19.27
C ILE A 329 -12.20 -26.66 -19.88
N PHE A 330 -12.70 -27.86 -20.18
CA PHE A 330 -12.00 -28.92 -20.89
C PHE A 330 -12.64 -29.11 -22.27
N PHE A 331 -11.90 -29.62 -23.25
CA PHE A 331 -12.41 -29.75 -24.63
C PHE A 331 -13.62 -30.69 -24.76
N ASN A 332 -13.76 -31.67 -23.85
CA ASN A 332 -14.78 -32.72 -23.92
C ASN A 332 -15.99 -32.49 -23.00
N PHE A 333 -15.93 -31.54 -22.06
CA PHE A 333 -17.06 -31.14 -21.20
C PHE A 333 -16.76 -29.84 -20.44
N ASN A 334 -17.81 -29.12 -20.06
CA ASN A 334 -17.71 -27.99 -19.12
C ASN A 334 -17.86 -28.52 -17.69
N ARG A 335 -17.07 -28.02 -16.73
CA ARG A 335 -17.17 -28.42 -15.32
C ARG A 335 -17.17 -27.26 -14.32
N GLU A 336 -17.44 -27.64 -13.07
CA GLU A 336 -18.12 -26.90 -12.01
C GLU A 336 -17.49 -25.56 -11.58
N ASP A 337 -18.36 -24.67 -11.10
CA ASP A 337 -18.01 -23.44 -10.38
C ASP A 337 -17.85 -23.79 -8.89
N LYS A 338 -16.70 -23.44 -8.31
CA LYS A 338 -16.36 -23.76 -6.92
C LYS A 338 -15.88 -22.50 -6.23
N GLY A 339 -16.51 -22.20 -5.10
CA GLY A 339 -16.21 -21.03 -4.28
C GLY A 339 -15.64 -21.41 -2.91
N TYR A 340 -14.75 -20.58 -2.40
CA TYR A 340 -14.25 -20.61 -1.02
C TYR A 340 -14.45 -19.23 -0.42
N ASP A 341 -15.00 -19.18 0.80
CA ASP A 341 -15.14 -17.96 1.59
C ASP A 341 -14.37 -18.09 2.90
N GLY A 342 -13.55 -17.10 3.23
CA GLY A 342 -12.84 -16.99 4.50
C GLY A 342 -13.06 -15.62 5.13
N GLU A 343 -13.20 -15.59 6.45
CA GLU A 343 -13.31 -14.37 7.26
C GLU A 343 -12.21 -14.37 8.33
N TYR A 344 -11.53 -13.23 8.50
CA TYR A 344 -10.39 -13.10 9.40
C TYR A 344 -10.44 -11.77 10.15
N ASP A 345 -10.25 -11.83 11.46
CA ASP A 345 -10.15 -10.66 12.34
C ASP A 345 -8.78 -10.63 13.02
N TYR A 346 -8.06 -9.52 12.86
CA TYR A 346 -6.74 -9.39 13.45
C TYR A 346 -6.39 -7.96 13.87
N ASN A 347 -5.46 -7.87 14.83
CA ASN A 347 -4.91 -6.60 15.26
C ASN A 347 -3.60 -6.34 14.53
N PHE A 348 -3.49 -5.18 13.91
CA PHE A 348 -2.29 -4.76 13.19
C PHE A 348 -1.72 -3.47 13.76
N ARG A 349 -0.42 -3.45 13.98
CA ARG A 349 0.32 -2.26 14.43
C ARG A 349 1.24 -1.78 13.33
N THR A 350 1.03 -0.56 12.86
CA THR A 350 1.93 0.07 11.87
C THR A 350 3.30 0.41 12.50
N PRO A 351 4.33 0.62 11.67
CA PRO A 351 5.55 1.31 12.08
C PRO A 351 5.31 2.66 12.73
N ASP A 352 6.25 3.07 13.59
CA ASP A 352 6.37 4.43 14.07
C ASP A 352 7.15 5.30 13.07
N LYS A 353 7.06 6.62 13.24
CA LYS A 353 7.67 7.59 12.33
C LYS A 353 8.27 8.77 13.08
N LEU A 354 9.49 9.15 12.68
CA LEU A 354 10.17 10.35 13.12
C LEU A 354 10.33 11.32 11.95
N VAL A 355 10.03 12.60 12.17
CA VAL A 355 10.17 13.66 11.16
C VAL A 355 11.05 14.78 11.68
N ALA A 356 12.13 15.08 10.98
CA ALA A 356 12.95 16.27 11.18
C ALA A 356 12.76 17.21 9.99
N SER A 357 12.66 18.52 10.24
CA SER A 357 12.31 19.48 9.20
C SER A 357 13.00 20.82 9.38
N ALA A 358 13.27 21.50 8.27
CA ALA A 358 13.83 22.84 8.28
C ALA A 358 13.22 23.68 7.15
N ALA A 359 12.88 24.93 7.45
CA ALA A 359 12.36 25.87 6.47
C ALA A 359 12.96 27.25 6.68
N TYR A 360 13.17 27.97 5.58
CA TYR A 360 13.69 29.32 5.59
C TYR A 360 12.81 30.26 4.77
N ILE A 361 12.32 31.32 5.42
CA ILE A 361 11.47 32.35 4.82
C ILE A 361 12.35 33.54 4.46
N ILE A 362 12.50 33.79 3.16
CA ILE A 362 13.34 34.85 2.61
C ILE A 362 12.46 36.08 2.33
N GLY A 363 12.58 37.07 3.21
CA GLY A 363 11.83 38.32 3.12
C GLY A 363 10.32 38.08 3.19
N LYS A 364 9.58 38.55 2.18
CA LYS A 364 8.12 38.38 2.05
C LYS A 364 7.72 37.50 0.86
N ASN A 365 8.71 37.03 0.09
CA ASN A 365 8.50 36.57 -1.28
C ASN A 365 8.87 35.10 -1.49
N ALA A 366 9.84 34.54 -0.76
CA ALA A 366 10.27 33.16 -1.01
C ALA A 366 10.31 32.31 0.26
N ILE A 367 10.05 31.01 0.08
CA ILE A 367 10.14 29.99 1.12
C ILE A 367 10.90 28.80 0.53
N LEU A 368 11.87 28.29 1.28
CA LEU A 368 12.49 26.99 1.06
C LEU A 368 12.12 26.08 2.22
N SER A 369 11.78 24.83 1.94
CA SER A 369 11.38 23.86 2.96
C SER A 369 11.94 22.49 2.64
N PHE A 370 12.39 21.79 3.68
CA PHE A 370 12.94 20.45 3.59
C PHE A 370 12.48 19.61 4.79
N ASP A 371 12.03 18.40 4.52
CA ASP A 371 11.69 17.40 5.54
C ASP A 371 12.49 16.12 5.28
N TYR A 372 12.99 15.54 6.37
CA TYR A 372 13.53 14.20 6.45
C TYR A 372 12.63 13.36 7.36
N GLU A 373 12.25 12.19 6.89
CA GLU A 373 11.36 11.28 7.60
C GLU A 373 11.99 9.89 7.66
N ARG A 374 11.95 9.27 8.84
CA ARG A 374 12.43 7.92 9.07
C ARG A 374 11.29 7.05 9.59
N ILE A 375 11.08 5.90 8.95
CA ILE A 375 10.05 4.92 9.28
C ILE A 375 10.72 3.58 9.54
N ASN A 376 10.35 2.87 10.61
CA ASN A 376 10.90 1.56 10.93
C ASN A 376 9.95 0.41 10.51
N TYR A 377 9.98 -0.02 9.26
CA TYR A 377 9.04 -1.04 8.74
C TYR A 377 9.18 -2.40 9.44
N ALA A 378 10.38 -2.78 9.86
CA ALA A 378 10.62 -3.98 10.67
C ALA A 378 9.94 -3.96 12.05
N GLY A 379 9.47 -2.79 12.50
CA GLY A 379 8.72 -2.63 13.75
C GLY A 379 7.21 -2.85 13.61
N ALA A 380 6.70 -3.06 12.39
CA ALA A 380 5.32 -3.46 12.16
C ALA A 380 5.05 -4.83 12.80
N LYS A 381 3.82 -5.04 13.28
CA LYS A 381 3.51 -6.30 13.96
C LYS A 381 2.03 -6.65 13.92
N TYR A 382 1.72 -7.92 13.67
CA TYR A 382 0.42 -8.52 13.97
C TYR A 382 0.34 -8.95 15.44
N ASN A 383 -0.83 -8.79 16.04
CA ASN A 383 -1.15 -9.33 17.36
C ASN A 383 -2.41 -10.19 17.27
N SER A 384 -2.38 -11.32 17.98
CA SER A 384 -3.55 -12.20 18.06
C SER A 384 -4.70 -11.52 18.80
N THR A 385 -5.93 -11.77 18.34
CA THR A 385 -7.18 -11.48 19.04
C THR A 385 -7.66 -12.69 19.87
N VAL A 386 -7.04 -13.86 19.66
CA VAL A 386 -7.44 -15.15 20.26
C VAL A 386 -6.27 -15.75 21.07
N ASP A 387 -6.59 -16.30 22.24
CA ASP A 387 -5.65 -17.01 23.11
C ASP A 387 -5.48 -18.49 22.71
N ASP A 388 -5.35 -18.78 21.40
CA ASP A 388 -5.01 -20.12 20.89
C ASP A 388 -3.51 -20.22 20.59
N TRP A 389 -2.90 -21.35 20.98
CA TRP A 389 -1.48 -21.62 20.82
C TRP A 389 -1.06 -21.74 19.34
N THR A 390 -1.96 -22.22 18.47
CA THR A 390 -1.71 -22.31 17.02
C THR A 390 -1.64 -20.93 16.38
N ASP A 391 -2.60 -20.06 16.69
CA ASP A 391 -2.69 -18.70 16.13
C ASP A 391 -1.50 -17.84 16.57
N ILE A 392 -1.09 -17.97 17.84
CA ILE A 392 0.09 -17.28 18.37
C ILE A 392 1.35 -17.71 17.61
N THR A 393 1.47 -18.98 17.24
CA THR A 393 2.65 -19.49 16.52
C THR A 393 2.71 -18.90 15.10
N ILE A 394 1.59 -18.97 14.35
CA ILE A 394 1.48 -18.42 12.99
C ILE A 394 1.78 -16.92 12.98
N ILE A 395 1.20 -16.16 13.91
CA ILE A 395 1.44 -14.71 14.02
C ILE A 395 2.90 -14.40 14.34
N ASN A 396 3.56 -15.20 15.18
CA ASN A 396 4.97 -14.99 15.46
C ASN A 396 5.85 -15.28 14.24
N GLU A 397 5.54 -16.31 13.45
CA GLU A 397 6.22 -16.60 12.19
C GLU A 397 6.07 -15.44 11.19
N GLN A 398 4.85 -14.92 11.01
CA GLN A 398 4.61 -13.73 10.17
C GLN A 398 5.41 -12.51 10.64
N ASN A 399 5.51 -12.31 11.95
CA ASN A 399 6.27 -11.20 12.51
C ASN A 399 7.79 -11.34 12.34
N GLU A 400 8.33 -12.57 12.31
CA GLU A 400 9.74 -12.79 11.95
C GLU A 400 9.97 -12.55 10.45
N ILE A 401 9.06 -13.02 9.59
CA ILE A 401 9.08 -12.74 8.15
C ILE A 401 9.13 -11.22 7.87
N ILE A 402 8.30 -10.42 8.57
CA ILE A 402 8.32 -8.94 8.50
C ILE A 402 9.70 -8.38 8.86
N LYS A 403 10.30 -8.86 9.95
CA LYS A 403 11.64 -8.40 10.39
C LYS A 403 12.73 -8.78 9.40
N ASP A 404 12.60 -9.93 8.74
CA ASP A 404 13.59 -10.41 7.80
C ASP A 404 13.53 -9.66 6.47
N MET A 405 12.34 -9.34 5.96
CA MET A 405 12.21 -8.61 4.69
C MET A 405 12.41 -7.09 4.80
N PHE A 406 11.99 -6.47 5.91
CA PHE A 406 11.93 -5.00 5.98
C PHE A 406 13.03 -4.35 6.81
N THR A 407 13.29 -3.08 6.51
CA THR A 407 14.28 -2.24 7.21
C THR A 407 13.71 -0.86 7.55
N SER A 408 14.53 -0.02 8.18
CA SER A 408 14.22 1.40 8.32
C SER A 408 14.39 2.13 7.00
N THR A 409 13.35 2.84 6.58
CA THR A 409 13.34 3.64 5.35
C THR A 409 13.56 5.12 5.65
N ASN A 410 14.24 5.78 4.73
CA ASN A 410 14.52 7.21 4.75
C ASN A 410 13.76 7.90 3.61
N ASN A 411 12.96 8.90 3.95
CA ASN A 411 12.18 9.69 3.01
C ASN A 411 12.64 11.14 3.06
N PHE A 412 12.69 11.78 1.89
CA PHE A 412 13.13 13.16 1.73
C PHE A 412 12.07 13.96 0.96
N ARG A 413 11.76 15.16 1.44
CA ARG A 413 10.84 16.09 0.75
C ARG A 413 11.46 17.47 0.71
N ALA A 414 11.36 18.13 -0.43
CA ALA A 414 11.82 19.49 -0.62
C ALA A 414 10.80 20.32 -1.39
N GLY A 415 10.66 21.60 -1.05
CA GLY A 415 9.71 22.50 -1.69
C GLY A 415 10.16 23.95 -1.71
N ILE A 416 9.72 24.68 -2.74
CA ILE A 416 9.95 26.11 -2.92
C ILE A 416 8.65 26.84 -3.25
N GLU A 417 8.34 27.92 -2.52
CA GLU A 417 7.23 28.84 -2.82
C GLU A 417 7.83 30.20 -3.20
N TYR A 418 7.41 30.76 -4.33
CA TYR A 418 7.72 32.12 -4.74
C TYR A 418 6.45 32.93 -4.95
N ARG A 419 6.31 34.02 -4.20
CA ARG A 419 5.19 34.96 -4.27
C ARG A 419 5.54 36.09 -5.21
N ILE A 420 4.90 36.07 -6.38
CA ILE A 420 5.04 37.08 -7.44
C ILE A 420 4.52 38.43 -6.94
N ASN A 421 3.32 38.43 -6.35
CA ASN A 421 2.69 39.60 -5.75
C ASN A 421 1.79 39.17 -4.57
N GLN A 422 1.07 40.09 -3.95
CA GLN A 422 0.26 39.77 -2.76
C GLN A 422 -0.82 38.70 -3.00
N GLN A 423 -1.26 38.53 -4.24
CA GLN A 423 -2.34 37.62 -4.62
C GLN A 423 -1.82 36.30 -5.18
N PHE A 424 -0.74 36.32 -5.97
CA PHE A 424 -0.26 35.16 -6.73
C PHE A 424 1.05 34.59 -6.19
N SER A 425 1.09 33.26 -6.09
CA SER A 425 2.28 32.48 -5.75
C SER A 425 2.44 31.27 -6.65
N LEU A 426 3.70 30.93 -6.97
CA LEU A 426 4.10 29.71 -7.66
C LEU A 426 4.82 28.80 -6.69
N ARG A 427 4.69 27.49 -6.91
CA ARG A 427 5.24 26.45 -6.04
C ARG A 427 5.79 25.29 -6.86
N GLY A 428 6.86 24.70 -6.36
CA GLY A 428 7.45 23.49 -6.90
C GLY A 428 7.98 22.61 -5.78
N GLY A 429 8.01 21.30 -6.02
CA GLY A 429 8.41 20.34 -5.01
C GLY A 429 8.89 19.01 -5.57
N TYR A 430 9.63 18.31 -4.73
CA TYR A 430 10.20 17.00 -5.00
C TYR A 430 10.09 16.15 -3.74
N ALA A 431 9.76 14.88 -3.90
CA ALA A 431 9.75 13.91 -2.82
C ALA A 431 10.36 12.59 -3.29
N LEU A 432 11.12 11.97 -2.41
CA LEU A 432 11.68 10.63 -2.57
C LEU A 432 11.31 9.81 -1.34
N GLN A 433 10.60 8.71 -1.56
CA GLN A 433 10.28 7.72 -0.55
C GLN A 433 11.10 6.48 -0.86
N GLY A 434 12.02 6.12 0.04
CA GLY A 434 12.90 4.98 -0.17
C GLY A 434 12.14 3.64 -0.09
N SER A 435 12.81 2.58 -0.53
CA SER A 435 12.28 1.22 -0.39
C SER A 435 12.25 0.77 1.08
N PRO A 436 11.22 0.01 1.49
CA PRO A 436 11.18 -0.68 2.78
C PRO A 436 11.95 -2.00 2.81
N TYR A 437 12.31 -2.56 1.64
CA TYR A 437 12.93 -3.89 1.53
C TYR A 437 14.44 -3.86 1.81
N LYS A 438 14.96 -4.96 2.39
CA LYS A 438 16.42 -5.12 2.59
C LYS A 438 17.18 -5.48 1.33
N GLU A 439 16.63 -6.42 0.54
CA GLU A 439 17.36 -7.08 -0.56
C GLU A 439 17.15 -6.39 -1.92
N ASP A 440 16.04 -5.68 -2.13
CA ASP A 440 15.79 -4.87 -3.33
C ASP A 440 15.53 -3.41 -2.95
N PRO A 441 16.58 -2.58 -2.86
CA PRO A 441 16.46 -1.20 -2.41
C PRO A 441 15.77 -0.29 -3.43
N LYS A 442 15.48 -0.77 -4.65
CA LYS A 442 14.77 -0.01 -5.70
C LYS A 442 13.31 -0.39 -5.81
N ASP A 443 12.95 -1.63 -5.47
CA ASP A 443 11.56 -2.06 -5.48
C ASP A 443 10.72 -1.18 -4.54
N ASN A 444 9.61 -0.67 -5.04
CA ASN A 444 8.68 0.19 -4.32
C ASN A 444 9.31 1.53 -3.82
N GLU A 445 10.42 1.97 -4.39
CA GLU A 445 10.91 3.35 -4.25
C GLU A 445 10.00 4.30 -5.05
N VAL A 446 9.49 5.35 -4.41
CA VAL A 446 8.58 6.30 -5.05
C VAL A 446 9.25 7.65 -5.19
N THR A 447 9.37 8.12 -6.42
CA THR A 447 9.78 9.49 -6.73
C THR A 447 8.58 10.31 -7.16
N SER A 448 8.45 11.52 -6.63
CA SER A 448 7.37 12.42 -6.98
C SER A 448 7.86 13.84 -7.29
N ILE A 449 7.32 14.42 -8.35
CA ILE A 449 7.54 15.81 -8.75
C ILE A 449 6.21 16.55 -8.72
N SER A 450 6.21 17.76 -8.18
CA SER A 450 4.99 18.55 -8.04
C SER A 450 5.19 20.01 -8.45
N ALA A 451 4.14 20.60 -9.01
CA ALA A 451 4.09 22.02 -9.31
C ALA A 451 2.68 22.56 -9.03
N GLY A 452 2.58 23.84 -8.72
CA GLY A 452 1.28 24.45 -8.45
C GLY A 452 1.33 25.95 -8.31
N PHE A 453 0.15 26.54 -8.18
CA PHE A 453 -0.01 27.97 -7.95
C PHE A 453 -1.10 28.24 -6.93
N GLY A 454 -1.09 29.45 -6.40
CA GLY A 454 -2.05 29.93 -5.42
C GLY A 454 -2.52 31.32 -5.75
N TYR A 455 -3.80 31.56 -5.56
CA TYR A 455 -4.45 32.85 -5.70
C TYR A 455 -5.17 33.22 -4.40
N ARG A 456 -4.92 34.43 -3.90
CA ARG A 456 -5.53 34.96 -2.68
C ARG A 456 -6.32 36.22 -2.97
N PHE A 457 -7.56 36.27 -2.47
CA PHE A 457 -8.44 37.42 -2.60
C PHE A 457 -9.22 37.64 -1.30
N ASN A 458 -8.96 38.76 -0.64
CA ASN A 458 -9.51 39.07 0.68
C ASN A 458 -9.27 37.92 1.67
N ASN A 459 -10.35 37.35 2.18
CA ASN A 459 -10.37 36.25 3.13
C ASN A 459 -10.37 34.87 2.46
N TYR A 460 -10.42 34.81 1.13
CA TYR A 460 -10.49 33.58 0.36
C TYR A 460 -9.15 33.25 -0.29
N PHE A 461 -8.89 31.96 -0.45
CA PHE A 461 -7.79 31.49 -1.28
C PHE A 461 -8.17 30.26 -2.08
N PHE A 462 -7.55 30.15 -3.26
CA PHE A 462 -7.68 29.04 -4.17
C PHE A 462 -6.27 28.57 -4.52
N ASP A 463 -5.99 27.28 -4.34
CA ASP A 463 -4.72 26.69 -4.72
C ASP A 463 -4.96 25.54 -5.70
N PHE A 464 -4.03 25.38 -6.64
CA PHE A 464 -3.99 24.29 -7.60
C PHE A 464 -2.64 23.61 -7.53
N ALA A 465 -2.63 22.28 -7.63
CA ALA A 465 -1.41 21.50 -7.76
C ALA A 465 -1.58 20.31 -8.69
N TYR A 466 -0.48 19.97 -9.35
CA TYR A 466 -0.28 18.71 -10.05
C TYR A 466 0.90 17.99 -9.41
N LYS A 467 0.71 16.72 -9.07
CA LYS A 467 1.76 15.80 -8.60
C LYS A 467 1.83 14.62 -9.55
N LEU A 468 3.03 14.30 -10.02
CA LEU A 468 3.33 13.06 -10.72
C LEU A 468 4.20 12.21 -9.81
N SER A 469 3.76 10.99 -9.51
CA SER A 469 4.55 9.99 -8.78
C SER A 469 4.90 8.84 -9.72
N SER A 470 6.09 8.29 -9.58
CA SER A 470 6.59 7.18 -10.39
C SER A 470 7.32 6.19 -9.51
N TYR A 471 7.03 4.91 -9.73
CA TYR A 471 7.61 3.79 -9.00
C TYR A 471 7.52 2.52 -9.86
N GLU A 472 8.34 1.55 -9.50
CA GLU A 472 8.40 0.23 -10.12
C GLU A 472 7.95 -0.80 -9.09
N LEU A 473 7.17 -1.77 -9.53
CA LEU A 473 6.77 -2.94 -8.76
C LEU A 473 7.22 -4.20 -9.47
N ASN A 474 7.93 -5.06 -8.76
CA ASN A 474 8.23 -6.42 -9.23
C ASN A 474 7.24 -7.40 -8.62
N SER A 475 6.62 -8.23 -9.46
CA SER A 475 5.60 -9.20 -9.02
C SER A 475 5.61 -10.45 -9.88
N TYR A 476 4.92 -11.49 -9.42
CA TYR A 476 4.65 -12.68 -10.19
C TYR A 476 3.16 -12.74 -10.58
N ASN A 477 2.86 -13.42 -11.70
CA ASN A 477 1.49 -13.65 -12.11
C ASN A 477 0.70 -14.48 -11.09
N TYR A 478 1.36 -15.31 -10.30
CA TYR A 478 0.76 -16.05 -9.20
C TYR A 478 1.76 -16.16 -8.06
N ASN A 479 1.29 -16.43 -6.84
CA ASN A 479 2.17 -16.55 -5.68
C ASN A 479 3.10 -17.75 -5.89
N TRP A 480 4.40 -17.47 -5.85
CA TRP A 480 5.48 -18.46 -5.94
C TRP A 480 6.41 -18.26 -4.76
N ASP A 481 6.71 -19.36 -4.08
CA ASP A 481 7.63 -19.36 -2.94
C ASP A 481 8.87 -20.18 -3.32
N PRO A 482 10.07 -19.56 -3.31
CA PRO A 482 11.33 -20.21 -3.67
C PRO A 482 11.78 -21.32 -2.71
N SER A 483 11.11 -21.49 -1.56
CA SER A 483 11.41 -22.55 -0.60
C SER A 483 10.85 -23.92 -1.01
N TYR A 484 9.97 -23.97 -2.02
CA TYR A 484 9.41 -25.20 -2.57
C TYR A 484 10.26 -25.78 -3.73
N ASP A 485 9.97 -27.04 -4.10
CA ASP A 485 10.77 -27.94 -4.93
C ASP A 485 11.57 -27.25 -6.07
N ALA A 486 12.89 -27.48 -6.09
CA ALA A 486 13.83 -26.96 -7.08
C ALA A 486 13.53 -27.40 -8.53
N ASN A 487 12.62 -28.37 -8.72
CA ASN A 487 12.19 -28.84 -10.02
C ASN A 487 11.08 -27.98 -10.66
N VAL A 488 10.38 -27.13 -9.89
CA VAL A 488 9.39 -26.19 -10.46
C VAL A 488 10.09 -24.85 -10.75
N GLY A 489 10.28 -24.57 -12.04
CA GLY A 489 10.92 -23.34 -12.49
C GLY A 489 10.18 -22.09 -12.00
N ALA A 490 10.92 -21.11 -11.49
CA ALA A 490 10.35 -19.85 -11.04
C ALA A 490 9.53 -19.20 -12.17
N PRO A 491 8.28 -18.76 -11.92
CA PRO A 491 7.56 -17.97 -12.89
C PRO A 491 8.38 -16.70 -13.19
N PRO A 492 8.43 -16.25 -14.46
CA PRO A 492 9.10 -15.01 -14.80
C PRO A 492 8.53 -13.81 -14.04
N ILE A 493 9.42 -12.87 -13.69
CA ILE A 493 9.06 -11.64 -12.99
C ILE A 493 8.32 -10.70 -13.95
N VAL A 494 7.17 -10.21 -13.50
CA VAL A 494 6.44 -9.10 -14.11
C VAL A 494 6.92 -7.81 -13.47
N LYS A 495 7.54 -6.97 -14.30
CA LYS A 495 7.96 -5.64 -13.91
C LYS A 495 6.90 -4.63 -14.33
N THR A 496 6.33 -3.92 -13.37
CA THR A 496 5.25 -2.96 -13.61
C THR A 496 5.71 -1.55 -13.29
N ASP A 497 5.78 -0.71 -14.33
CA ASP A 497 6.03 0.72 -14.20
C ASP A 497 4.71 1.45 -13.91
N VAL A 498 4.67 2.22 -12.82
CA VAL A 498 3.46 2.92 -12.39
C VAL A 498 3.66 4.42 -12.43
N LYS A 499 2.68 5.14 -12.98
CA LYS A 499 2.61 6.60 -13.01
C LYS A 499 1.28 7.09 -12.44
N ASP A 500 1.37 7.74 -11.29
CA ASP A 500 0.22 8.33 -10.60
C ASP A 500 0.21 9.85 -10.75
N SER A 501 -0.75 10.36 -11.50
CA SER A 501 -1.04 11.78 -11.61
C SER A 501 -2.14 12.19 -10.64
N ASN A 502 -1.87 13.17 -9.79
CA ASN A 502 -2.84 13.71 -8.83
C ASN A 502 -3.03 15.21 -9.09
N ILE A 503 -4.24 15.58 -9.47
CA ILE A 503 -4.68 16.95 -9.68
C ILE A 503 -5.46 17.38 -8.45
N VAL A 504 -4.98 18.40 -7.74
CA VAL A 504 -5.50 18.81 -6.44
C VAL A 504 -5.95 20.27 -6.50
N PHE A 505 -7.14 20.52 -5.96
CA PHE A 505 -7.71 21.86 -5.84
C PHE A 505 -8.01 22.13 -4.37
N THR A 506 -7.62 23.28 -3.84
CA THR A 506 -7.99 23.70 -2.48
C THR A 506 -8.76 25.00 -2.54
N PHE A 507 -9.89 25.02 -1.85
CA PHE A 507 -10.57 26.24 -1.44
C PHE A 507 -10.34 26.46 0.05
N GLY A 508 -10.09 27.71 0.44
CA GLY A 508 -10.07 28.06 1.86
C GLY A 508 -10.56 29.46 2.17
N LEU A 509 -11.02 29.60 3.42
CA LEU A 509 -11.62 30.81 3.97
C LEU A 509 -10.97 31.13 5.32
N LYS A 510 -10.51 32.37 5.49
CA LYS A 510 -9.89 32.90 6.71
C LYS A 510 -10.80 33.89 7.42
N PHE A 511 -10.88 33.82 8.75
CA PHE A 511 -11.69 34.73 9.56
C PHE A 511 -11.14 34.92 10.97
#